data_AF-A0A2W5T6A4-F1
#
_entry.id   AF-A0A2W5T6A4-F1
#
_cell.length_a   1.000
_cell.length_b   1.000
_cell.length_c   1.000
_cell.angle_alpha   90.00
_cell.angle_beta   90.00
_cell.angle_gamma   90.00
#
_symmetry.space_group_name_H-M   'P 1'
#
loop_
_entity.id
_entity.type
_entity.pdbx_description
1 polymer ?
#
loop_
_entity_poly.entity_id
_entity_poly.type
_entity_poly.pdbx_seq_one_letter_code
_entity_poly.pdbx_strand_id
1 'polypeptide(L)'
;MSLSIGSNGTSVRQLQQRLKTAGFNPGAVDGKFGARTDAAVRAFQRANRLQVDGKAGTKTMQALQRDSFEPSTARRTTGTGTSSTAKGTARTTPQTTSTRANERIPYRNGHIPKNALTDVGSGHKMYGDAARKYIQMRDAARRDGVNLKLTDSYRSYAAQVDVARRKGIYGVRQPNGKLGLAARPGTSNHGLGKAVDINVNDAKTLNWLKNNASKYGFKTIPREPWHWEYKG
;
A
#
# COMPACT_ATOMS: atom_id res chain seq x y z
N MET A 1 -17.31 16.99 20.28
CA MET A 1 -16.34 17.90 19.64
C MET A 1 -15.66 17.21 18.47
N SER A 2 -15.27 17.95 17.44
CA SER A 2 -14.54 17.44 16.27
C SER A 2 -13.38 18.37 15.93
N LEU A 3 -12.25 17.83 15.46
CA LEU A 3 -11.15 18.66 14.95
C LEU A 3 -11.40 19.00 13.47
N SER A 4 -11.17 20.25 13.08
CA SER A 4 -11.35 20.75 11.71
C SER A 4 -10.42 21.92 11.44
N ILE A 5 -10.47 22.50 10.23
CA ILE A 5 -9.70 23.71 9.87
C ILE A 5 -9.79 24.75 10.99
N GLY A 6 -8.62 25.29 11.39
CA GLY A 6 -8.48 26.26 12.48
C GLY A 6 -8.23 25.64 13.86
N SER A 7 -8.56 24.36 14.07
CA SER A 7 -8.21 23.64 15.30
C SER A 7 -6.69 23.60 15.49
N ASN A 8 -6.24 23.66 16.74
CA ASN A 8 -4.82 23.58 17.08
C ASN A 8 -4.58 22.85 18.41
N GLY A 9 -3.32 22.49 18.67
CA GLY A 9 -2.89 21.87 19.92
C GLY A 9 -2.55 20.39 19.82
N THR A 10 -2.41 19.74 20.99
CA THR A 10 -1.95 18.35 21.13
C THR A 10 -2.87 17.35 20.41
N SER A 11 -4.18 17.55 20.47
CA SER A 11 -5.16 16.71 19.78
C SER A 11 -4.97 16.71 18.25
N VAL A 12 -4.59 17.87 17.68
CA VAL A 12 -4.28 17.97 16.24
C VAL A 12 -2.96 17.27 15.91
N ARG A 13 -1.92 17.38 16.76
CA ARG A 13 -0.67 16.62 16.57
C ARG A 13 -0.95 15.12 16.56
N GLN A 14 -1.76 14.63 17.49
CA GLN A 14 -2.13 13.22 17.55
C GLN A 14 -2.90 12.77 16.30
N LEU A 15 -3.85 13.59 15.82
CA LEU A 15 -4.55 13.33 14.57
C LEU A 15 -3.58 13.26 13.38
N GLN A 16 -2.69 14.25 13.24
CA GLN A 16 -1.68 14.30 12.19
C GLN A 16 -0.77 13.06 12.26
N GLN A 17 -0.32 12.66 13.46
CA GLN A 17 0.49 11.47 13.64
C GLN A 17 -0.27 10.20 13.21
N ARG A 18 -1.55 10.06 13.60
CA ARG A 18 -2.39 8.91 13.22
C ARG A 18 -2.64 8.86 11.73
N LEU A 19 -2.94 9.99 11.09
CA LEU A 19 -3.09 10.09 9.64
C LEU A 19 -1.80 9.68 8.93
N LYS A 20 -0.65 10.16 9.42
CA LYS A 20 0.67 9.78 8.90
C LYS A 20 0.95 8.29 9.05
N THR A 21 0.63 7.70 10.20
CA THR A 21 0.75 6.26 10.44
C THR A 21 -0.17 5.46 9.53
N ALA A 22 -1.42 5.91 9.33
CA ALA A 22 -2.40 5.33 8.42
C ALA A 22 -2.06 5.57 6.93
N GLY A 23 -0.93 6.21 6.62
CA GLY A 23 -0.43 6.39 5.25
C GLY A 23 -0.98 7.61 4.51
N PHE A 24 -1.60 8.55 5.20
CA PHE A 24 -2.05 9.84 4.67
C PHE A 24 -1.01 10.92 4.97
N ASN A 25 -0.95 11.98 4.16
CA ASN A 25 -0.01 13.08 4.36
C ASN A 25 -0.70 14.33 4.89
N PRO A 26 -0.74 14.55 6.22
CA PRO A 26 -1.35 15.75 6.81
C PRO A 26 -0.45 16.98 6.77
N GLY A 27 0.78 16.88 6.22
CA GLY A 27 1.83 17.88 6.36
C GLY A 27 2.72 17.62 7.59
N ALA A 28 3.27 18.69 8.15
CA ALA A 28 4.05 18.63 9.39
C ALA A 28 3.14 18.23 10.57
N VAL A 29 3.70 17.53 11.55
CA VAL A 29 2.99 17.22 12.82
C VAL A 29 3.16 18.40 13.78
N ASP A 30 2.68 19.55 13.34
CA ASP A 30 2.88 20.85 13.98
C ASP A 30 1.74 21.23 14.94
N GLY A 31 0.67 20.43 14.98
CA GLY A 31 -0.49 20.69 15.81
C GLY A 31 -1.40 21.78 15.26
N LYS A 32 -1.27 22.14 13.97
CA LYS A 32 -2.14 23.11 13.30
C LYS A 32 -2.97 22.41 12.24
N PHE A 33 -4.29 22.48 12.38
CA PHE A 33 -5.20 21.86 11.42
C PHE A 33 -5.37 22.82 10.23
N GLY A 34 -4.41 22.77 9.31
CA GLY A 34 -4.41 23.51 8.05
C GLY A 34 -4.96 22.70 6.87
N ALA A 35 -4.88 23.28 5.67
CA ALA A 35 -5.39 22.70 4.44
C ALA A 35 -4.85 21.28 4.13
N ARG A 36 -3.58 21.00 4.46
CA ARG A 36 -2.98 19.66 4.29
C ARG A 36 -3.58 18.63 5.24
N THR A 37 -3.85 19.02 6.50
CA THR A 37 -4.50 18.13 7.47
C THR A 37 -5.96 17.88 7.08
N ASP A 38 -6.70 18.89 6.61
CA ASP A 38 -8.05 18.71 6.06
C ASP A 38 -8.06 17.75 4.87
N ALA A 39 -7.17 17.96 3.90
CA ALA A 39 -7.05 17.09 2.74
C ALA A 39 -6.76 15.64 3.14
N ALA A 40 -5.89 15.43 4.13
CA ALA A 40 -5.58 14.11 4.68
C ALA A 40 -6.78 13.48 5.40
N VAL A 41 -7.54 14.25 6.19
CA VAL A 41 -8.78 13.76 6.84
C VAL A 41 -9.81 13.35 5.80
N ARG A 42 -10.06 14.17 4.77
CA ARG A 42 -11.00 13.83 3.69
C ARG A 42 -10.54 12.62 2.88
N ALA A 43 -9.25 12.50 2.63
CA ALA A 43 -8.68 11.32 1.99
C ALA A 43 -8.89 10.07 2.85
N PHE A 44 -8.64 10.17 4.16
CA PHE A 44 -8.89 9.10 5.13
C PHE A 44 -10.35 8.68 5.18
N GLN A 45 -11.27 9.66 5.24
CA GLN A 45 -12.70 9.41 5.24
C GLN A 45 -13.16 8.70 3.97
N ARG A 46 -12.71 9.16 2.79
CA ARG A 46 -12.97 8.46 1.51
C ARG A 46 -12.45 7.04 1.52
N ALA A 47 -11.26 6.81 2.07
CA ALA A 47 -10.64 5.50 2.12
C ALA A 47 -11.39 4.51 3.02
N ASN A 48 -11.92 5.01 4.12
CA ASN A 48 -12.64 4.22 5.11
C ASN A 48 -14.17 4.26 4.94
N ARG A 49 -14.67 4.74 3.79
CA ARG A 49 -16.11 4.86 3.47
C ARG A 49 -16.90 5.61 4.56
N LEU A 50 -16.28 6.64 5.12
CA LEU A 50 -16.91 7.56 6.06
C LEU A 50 -17.48 8.76 5.31
N GLN A 51 -18.34 9.53 5.99
CA GLN A 51 -18.76 10.84 5.51
C GLN A 51 -17.53 11.74 5.29
N VAL A 52 -17.41 12.34 4.11
CA VAL A 52 -16.24 13.12 3.68
C VAL A 52 -16.45 14.60 3.98
N ASP A 53 -16.51 14.94 5.27
CA ASP A 53 -16.77 16.30 5.73
C ASP A 53 -15.50 17.09 6.11
N GLY A 54 -14.34 16.43 6.14
CA GLY A 54 -13.06 17.03 6.56
C GLY A 54 -12.94 17.25 8.06
N LYS A 55 -13.91 16.76 8.85
CA LYS A 55 -13.94 16.86 10.30
C LYS A 55 -13.49 15.54 10.91
N ALA A 56 -12.47 15.59 11.75
CA ALA A 56 -12.08 14.45 12.58
C ALA A 56 -12.99 14.36 13.81
N GLY A 57 -14.25 13.98 13.58
CA GLY A 57 -15.20 13.60 14.63
C GLY A 57 -15.04 12.15 15.09
N THR A 58 -15.95 11.69 15.96
CA THR A 58 -15.87 10.37 16.61
C THR A 58 -15.64 9.21 15.64
N LYS A 59 -16.39 9.14 14.53
CA LYS A 59 -16.25 8.06 13.54
C LYS A 59 -14.88 8.08 12.87
N THR A 60 -14.37 9.26 12.50
CA THR A 60 -13.03 9.42 11.91
C THR A 60 -11.94 8.99 12.89
N MET A 61 -12.03 9.43 14.15
CA MET A 61 -11.04 9.09 15.19
C MET A 61 -11.05 7.60 15.53
N GLN A 62 -12.23 6.97 15.62
CA GLN A 62 -12.35 5.52 15.83
C GLN A 62 -11.78 4.71 14.65
N ALA A 63 -12.03 5.14 13.42
CA ALA A 63 -11.44 4.49 12.25
C ALA A 63 -9.92 4.65 12.24
N LEU A 64 -9.40 5.84 12.58
CA LEU A 64 -7.96 6.08 12.71
C LEU A 64 -7.31 5.23 13.81
N GLN A 65 -8.04 4.94 14.89
CA GLN A 65 -7.59 4.03 15.95
C GLN A 65 -7.44 2.60 15.42
N ARG A 66 -8.43 2.10 14.67
CA ARG A 66 -8.39 0.76 14.04
C ARG A 66 -7.32 0.62 12.97
N ASP A 67 -7.05 1.69 12.21
CA ASP A 67 -5.93 1.70 11.24
C ASP A 67 -4.56 1.85 11.92
N SER A 68 -4.52 2.29 13.18
CA SER A 68 -3.30 2.43 14.00
C SER A 68 -3.03 1.25 14.94
N PHE A 69 -4.00 0.34 15.11
CA PHE A 69 -3.93 -0.79 16.02
C PHE A 69 -4.67 -1.99 15.38
N GLU A 70 -3.92 -3.06 15.14
CA GLU A 70 -4.30 -4.44 14.78
C GLU A 70 -4.14 -4.91 13.32
N PRO A 71 -3.33 -5.97 13.07
CA PRO A 71 -3.56 -6.90 11.98
C PRO A 71 -4.84 -7.69 12.29
N SER A 72 -5.89 -7.54 11.47
CA SER A 72 -7.12 -8.29 11.69
C SER A 72 -6.89 -9.79 11.48
N THR A 73 -6.68 -10.51 12.58
CA THR A 73 -7.07 -11.91 12.65
C THR A 73 -8.59 -11.99 12.51
N ALA A 74 -9.03 -13.01 11.79
CA ALA A 74 -10.37 -13.16 11.27
C ALA A 74 -11.48 -12.92 12.32
N ARG A 75 -12.43 -12.05 11.99
CA ARG A 75 -13.80 -12.14 12.55
C ARG A 75 -14.43 -13.41 12.00
N ARG A 76 -14.17 -14.53 12.67
CA ARG A 76 -14.85 -15.81 12.43
C ARG A 76 -16.25 -15.69 13.01
N THR A 77 -17.24 -15.73 12.11
CA THR A 77 -18.63 -15.98 12.44
C THR A 77 -18.75 -17.24 13.29
N THR A 78 -19.60 -17.13 14.30
CA THR A 78 -20.10 -18.16 15.20
C THR A 78 -20.41 -19.48 14.49
N GLY A 79 -19.76 -20.54 14.96
CA GLY A 79 -20.03 -21.94 14.64
C GLY A 79 -19.56 -22.79 15.83
N THR A 80 -20.53 -23.42 16.47
CA THR A 80 -20.51 -24.23 17.70
C THR A 80 -19.41 -25.29 17.74
N GLY A 81 -18.79 -25.49 18.91
CA GLY A 81 -17.84 -26.58 19.17
C GLY A 81 -17.16 -26.49 20.54
N THR A 82 -17.64 -27.29 21.48
CA THR A 82 -17.32 -27.41 22.92
C THR A 82 -15.95 -28.04 23.20
N SER A 83 -15.25 -27.52 24.23
CA SER A 83 -14.22 -28.14 25.14
C SER A 83 -12.95 -28.78 24.51
N SER A 84 -11.72 -28.74 25.06
CA SER A 84 -11.21 -28.66 26.43
C SER A 84 -9.70 -28.34 26.47
N THR A 85 -9.27 -27.58 27.48
CA THR A 85 -7.97 -27.57 28.21
C THR A 85 -6.65 -28.06 27.57
N ALA A 86 -5.67 -27.16 27.48
CA ALA A 86 -4.29 -27.41 27.97
C ALA A 86 -3.52 -26.09 28.18
N LYS A 87 -3.00 -25.93 29.39
CA LYS A 87 -2.17 -24.85 29.93
C LYS A 87 -0.71 -25.15 29.57
N GLY A 88 -0.01 -24.22 28.91
CA GLY A 88 1.39 -24.45 28.55
C GLY A 88 2.09 -23.23 27.95
N THR A 89 2.76 -22.46 28.83
CA THR A 89 4.02 -21.74 28.63
C THR A 89 4.24 -20.92 27.36
N ALA A 90 4.32 -19.60 27.57
CA ALA A 90 4.89 -18.62 26.66
C ALA A 90 6.28 -19.03 26.17
N ARG A 91 6.47 -19.04 24.85
CA ARG A 91 7.77 -18.82 24.21
C ARG A 91 7.57 -17.93 22.99
N THR A 92 7.87 -16.66 23.19
CA THR A 92 8.00 -15.62 22.19
C THR A 92 9.19 -15.94 21.29
N THR A 93 8.98 -16.16 19.99
CA THR A 93 9.94 -15.89 18.90
C THR A 93 9.26 -16.09 17.52
N PRO A 94 9.80 -15.47 16.45
CA PRO A 94 9.03 -14.83 15.38
C PRO A 94 8.84 -15.73 14.14
N GLN A 95 7.65 -15.73 13.54
CA GLN A 95 7.41 -16.49 12.32
C GLN A 95 7.79 -15.66 11.08
N THR A 96 9.09 -15.68 10.77
CA THR A 96 9.63 -15.49 9.42
C THR A 96 9.35 -16.77 8.59
N THR A 97 9.22 -16.62 7.26
CA THR A 97 9.09 -17.66 6.21
C THR A 97 7.67 -18.17 5.88
N SER A 98 7.00 -17.47 4.96
CA SER A 98 5.99 -18.07 4.07
C SER A 98 6.72 -18.61 2.85
N THR A 99 6.83 -19.93 2.73
CA THR A 99 7.42 -20.69 1.60
C THR A 99 6.35 -21.36 0.73
N ARG A 100 5.13 -20.80 0.60
CA ARG A 100 4.09 -21.36 -0.28
C ARG A 100 3.81 -20.43 -1.45
N ALA A 101 4.07 -20.94 -2.66
CA ALA A 101 3.85 -20.34 -3.99
C ALA A 101 2.39 -20.01 -4.33
N ASN A 102 1.55 -19.77 -3.32
CA ASN A 102 0.14 -19.40 -3.47
C ASN A 102 -0.32 -18.58 -2.26
N GLU A 103 0.53 -17.66 -1.79
CA GLU A 103 0.24 -16.87 -0.60
C GLU A 103 -0.96 -15.96 -0.87
N ARG A 104 -2.14 -16.41 -0.42
CA ARG A 104 -3.35 -15.59 -0.34
C ARG A 104 -3.01 -14.39 0.53
N ILE A 105 -2.98 -13.20 -0.08
CA ILE A 105 -2.71 -11.95 0.63
C ILE A 105 -3.84 -11.73 1.64
N PRO A 106 -3.57 -11.80 2.96
CA PRO A 106 -4.61 -11.71 3.98
C PRO A 106 -5.04 -10.25 4.22
N TYR A 107 -4.43 -9.30 3.52
CA TYR A 107 -4.64 -7.87 3.67
C TYR A 107 -5.51 -7.32 2.55
N ARG A 108 -6.31 -6.31 2.91
CA ARG A 108 -7.04 -5.52 1.91
C ARG A 108 -6.04 -4.74 1.05
N ASN A 109 -6.40 -4.52 -0.20
CA ASN A 109 -5.61 -3.74 -1.15
C ASN A 109 -5.25 -2.35 -0.58
N GLY A 110 -3.95 -2.08 -0.46
CA GLY A 110 -3.39 -0.85 0.07
C GLY A 110 -3.35 -0.75 1.60
N HIS A 111 -3.60 -1.85 2.31
CA HIS A 111 -3.62 -1.92 3.78
C HIS A 111 -2.71 -3.04 4.31
N ILE A 112 -1.59 -3.29 3.63
CA ILE A 112 -0.55 -4.20 4.12
C ILE A 112 0.25 -3.46 5.21
N PRO A 113 0.35 -4.01 6.43
CA PRO A 113 1.17 -3.45 7.50
C PRO A 113 2.63 -3.32 7.07
N LYS A 114 3.30 -2.25 7.50
CA LYS A 114 4.72 -2.00 7.13
C LYS A 114 5.66 -3.13 7.54
N ASN A 115 5.39 -3.79 8.67
CA ASN A 115 6.16 -4.93 9.17
C ASN A 115 5.91 -6.24 8.40
N ALA A 116 4.83 -6.31 7.61
CA ALA A 116 4.54 -7.46 6.74
C ALA A 116 5.15 -7.29 5.34
N LEU A 117 5.69 -6.10 5.02
CA LEU A 117 6.33 -5.82 3.74
C LEU A 117 7.83 -6.12 3.81
N THR A 118 8.36 -6.69 2.74
CA THR A 118 9.79 -6.92 2.55
C THR A 118 10.43 -5.75 1.83
N ASP A 119 11.60 -5.31 2.30
CA ASP A 119 12.40 -4.31 1.60
C ASP A 119 13.01 -4.91 0.33
N VAL A 120 12.83 -4.22 -0.80
CA VAL A 120 13.35 -4.66 -2.10
C VAL A 120 14.42 -3.71 -2.66
N GLY A 121 14.93 -2.79 -1.83
CA GLY A 121 15.97 -1.83 -2.17
C GLY A 121 15.44 -0.42 -2.44
N SER A 122 16.29 0.59 -2.23
CA SER A 122 15.99 2.01 -2.48
C SER A 122 14.72 2.52 -1.78
N GLY A 123 14.40 1.97 -0.61
CA GLY A 123 13.20 2.31 0.15
C GLY A 123 11.89 1.71 -0.38
N HIS A 124 11.95 0.92 -1.45
CA HIS A 124 10.80 0.23 -2.01
C HIS A 124 10.47 -1.05 -1.25
N LYS A 125 9.19 -1.41 -1.26
CA LYS A 125 8.69 -2.56 -0.52
C LYS A 125 7.68 -3.35 -1.33
N MET A 126 7.66 -4.66 -1.12
CA MET A 126 6.74 -5.61 -1.74
C MET A 126 6.28 -6.66 -0.75
N TYR A 127 5.30 -7.47 -1.12
CA TYR A 127 4.71 -8.49 -0.24
C TYR A 127 5.02 -9.92 -0.73
N GLY A 128 5.31 -10.81 0.22
CA GLY A 128 5.36 -12.27 0.00
C GLY A 128 6.27 -12.72 -1.14
N ASP A 129 5.78 -13.66 -1.96
CA ASP A 129 6.52 -14.18 -3.12
C ASP A 129 6.92 -13.12 -4.14
N ALA A 130 6.09 -12.09 -4.33
CA ALA A 130 6.42 -11.02 -5.27
C ALA A 130 7.72 -10.32 -4.86
N ALA A 131 7.93 -10.08 -3.56
CA ALA A 131 9.17 -9.49 -3.07
C ALA A 131 10.38 -10.40 -3.31
N ARG A 132 10.25 -11.68 -2.97
CA ARG A 132 11.31 -12.68 -3.18
C ARG A 132 11.71 -12.78 -4.64
N LYS A 133 10.73 -12.91 -5.52
CA LYS A 133 10.94 -13.03 -6.97
C LYS A 133 11.48 -11.75 -7.58
N TYR A 134 11.04 -10.58 -7.10
CA TYR A 134 11.63 -9.32 -7.54
C TYR A 134 13.11 -9.21 -7.14
N ILE A 135 13.47 -9.58 -5.91
CA ILE A 135 14.87 -9.58 -5.45
C ILE A 135 15.72 -10.49 -6.36
N GLN A 136 15.25 -11.71 -6.65
CA GLN A 136 15.93 -12.61 -7.59
C GLN A 136 16.09 -12.00 -8.98
N MET A 137 15.03 -11.39 -9.52
CA MET A 137 15.05 -10.71 -10.81
C MET A 137 16.05 -9.55 -10.84
N ARG A 138 16.04 -8.69 -9.81
CA ARG A 138 16.96 -7.57 -9.65
C ARG A 138 18.41 -8.02 -9.57
N ASP A 139 18.68 -9.07 -8.81
CA ASP A 139 20.05 -9.58 -8.65
C ASP A 139 20.56 -10.21 -9.95
N ALA A 140 19.69 -10.87 -10.72
CA ALA A 140 20.04 -11.36 -12.05
C ALA A 140 20.29 -10.23 -13.05
N ALA A 141 19.43 -9.21 -13.08
CA ALA A 141 19.64 -8.03 -13.90
C ALA A 141 21.01 -7.40 -13.60
N ARG A 142 21.37 -7.30 -12.31
CA ARG A 142 22.65 -6.74 -11.89
C ARG A 142 23.83 -7.57 -12.38
N ARG A 143 23.75 -8.91 -12.36
CA ARG A 143 24.79 -9.79 -12.93
C ARG A 143 24.97 -9.56 -14.44
N ASP A 144 23.89 -9.24 -15.14
CA ASP A 144 23.90 -8.91 -16.57
C ASP A 144 24.23 -7.43 -16.85
N GLY A 145 24.69 -6.69 -15.83
CA GLY A 145 25.05 -5.29 -15.93
C GLY A 145 23.87 -4.35 -16.18
N VAL A 146 22.67 -4.73 -15.73
CA VAL A 146 21.43 -3.95 -15.80
C VAL A 146 20.99 -3.55 -14.39
N ASN A 147 20.76 -2.26 -14.16
CA ASN A 147 20.32 -1.76 -12.85
C ASN A 147 18.84 -1.40 -12.88
N LEU A 148 17.99 -2.21 -12.25
CA LEU A 148 16.55 -1.96 -12.17
C LEU A 148 16.24 -0.83 -11.19
N LYS A 149 16.10 0.39 -11.71
CA LYS A 149 15.73 1.58 -10.92
C LYS A 149 14.22 1.63 -10.72
N LEU A 150 13.76 1.26 -9.52
CA LEU A 150 12.36 1.40 -9.15
C LEU A 150 11.94 2.86 -9.06
N THR A 151 10.73 3.14 -9.53
CA THR A 151 10.05 4.43 -9.39
C THR A 151 8.78 4.31 -8.53
N ASP A 152 8.16 3.13 -8.47
CA ASP A 152 7.05 2.84 -7.56
C ASP A 152 7.02 1.34 -7.19
N SER A 153 6.38 1.00 -6.08
CA SER A 153 6.27 -0.37 -5.54
C SER A 153 4.97 -0.55 -4.75
N TYR A 154 4.98 -1.07 -3.53
CA TYR A 154 3.79 -1.07 -2.68
C TYR A 154 3.22 0.35 -2.52
N ARG A 155 1.91 0.49 -2.78
CA ARG A 155 1.17 1.73 -2.64
C ARG A 155 0.03 1.54 -1.65
N SER A 156 0.02 2.33 -0.56
CA SER A 156 -1.12 2.31 0.36
C SER A 156 -2.41 2.73 -0.35
N TYR A 157 -3.56 2.40 0.23
CA TYR A 157 -4.85 2.79 -0.33
C TYR A 157 -4.95 4.32 -0.43
N ALA A 158 -4.48 5.02 0.61
CA ALA A 158 -4.38 6.48 0.64
C ALA A 158 -3.59 7.03 -0.54
N ALA A 159 -2.39 6.51 -0.77
CA ALA A 159 -1.55 6.90 -1.88
C ALA A 159 -2.21 6.55 -3.22
N GLN A 160 -2.96 5.45 -3.31
CA GLN A 160 -3.74 5.11 -4.50
C GLN A 160 -4.88 6.12 -4.76
N VAL A 161 -5.55 6.63 -3.72
CA VAL A 161 -6.54 7.72 -3.85
C VAL A 161 -5.88 8.98 -4.40
N ASP A 162 -4.70 9.33 -3.89
CA ASP A 162 -3.96 10.50 -4.37
C ASP A 162 -3.50 10.35 -5.83
N VAL A 163 -3.05 9.16 -6.21
CA VAL A 163 -2.70 8.84 -7.61
C VAL A 163 -3.94 8.92 -8.51
N ALA A 164 -5.07 8.34 -8.09
CA ALA A 164 -6.34 8.44 -8.82
C ALA A 164 -6.81 9.89 -9.01
N ARG A 165 -6.67 10.73 -7.97
CA ARG A 165 -7.01 12.16 -8.07
C ARG A 165 -6.12 12.89 -9.07
N ARG A 166 -4.81 12.66 -9.05
CA ARG A 166 -3.85 13.37 -9.91
C ARG A 166 -3.83 12.86 -11.34
N LYS A 167 -3.87 11.54 -11.52
CA LYS A 167 -3.67 10.87 -12.81
C LYS A 167 -4.97 10.41 -13.45
N GLY A 168 -6.12 10.56 -12.79
CA GLY A 168 -7.42 10.08 -13.30
C GLY A 168 -7.54 8.56 -13.23
N ILE A 169 -8.78 8.08 -13.25
CA ILE A 169 -9.08 6.65 -13.28
C ILE A 169 -8.85 6.10 -14.68
N TYR A 170 -8.23 4.92 -14.75
CA TYR A 170 -7.97 4.22 -16.00
C TYR A 170 -9.22 4.10 -16.87
N GLY A 171 -9.09 4.43 -18.15
CA GLY A 171 -10.18 4.43 -19.13
C GLY A 171 -11.15 5.61 -19.03
N VAL A 172 -11.03 6.46 -18.00
CA VAL A 172 -11.84 7.68 -17.88
C VAL A 172 -11.10 8.85 -18.53
N ARG A 173 -11.76 9.53 -19.47
CA ARG A 173 -11.21 10.74 -20.10
C ARG A 173 -11.27 11.91 -19.13
N GLN A 174 -10.15 12.58 -18.94
CA GLN A 174 -10.03 13.78 -18.12
C GLN A 174 -10.39 15.05 -18.93
N PRO A 175 -10.68 16.19 -18.28
CA PRO A 175 -10.99 17.45 -18.96
C PRO A 175 -9.90 17.93 -19.93
N ASN A 176 -8.64 17.56 -19.69
CA ASN A 176 -7.50 17.84 -20.57
C ASN A 176 -7.40 16.89 -21.78
N GLY A 177 -8.42 16.06 -22.02
CA GLY A 177 -8.48 15.08 -23.10
C GLY A 177 -7.66 13.80 -22.87
N LYS A 178 -6.79 13.73 -21.84
CA LYS A 178 -5.98 12.53 -21.57
C LYS A 178 -6.81 11.47 -20.85
N LEU A 179 -6.53 10.20 -21.15
CA LEU A 179 -7.09 9.09 -20.37
C LEU A 179 -6.38 9.00 -19.02
N GLY A 180 -7.14 8.67 -17.98
CA GLY A 180 -6.56 8.40 -16.69
C GLY A 180 -5.66 7.17 -16.69
N LEU A 181 -4.69 7.13 -15.78
CA LEU A 181 -3.69 6.05 -15.70
C LEU A 181 -3.74 5.27 -14.38
N ALA A 182 -4.59 5.67 -13.43
CA ALA A 182 -4.65 5.02 -12.13
C ALA A 182 -5.73 3.94 -12.09
N ALA A 183 -5.37 2.77 -11.57
CA ALA A 183 -6.38 1.82 -11.09
C ALA A 183 -7.28 2.49 -10.02
N ARG A 184 -8.52 2.01 -9.91
CA ARG A 184 -9.41 2.45 -8.83
C ARG A 184 -8.78 2.11 -7.47
N PRO A 185 -8.88 3.00 -6.46
CA PRO A 185 -8.46 2.66 -5.10
C PRO A 185 -9.09 1.35 -4.63
N GLY A 186 -8.25 0.45 -4.11
CA GLY A 186 -8.67 -0.89 -3.68
C GLY A 186 -8.55 -1.99 -4.75
N THR A 187 -8.17 -1.67 -5.99
CA THR A 187 -8.03 -2.66 -7.07
C THR A 187 -6.63 -2.72 -7.70
N SER A 188 -5.68 -1.94 -7.17
CA SER A 188 -4.32 -1.82 -7.74
C SER A 188 -3.40 -2.95 -7.30
N ASN A 189 -2.66 -3.59 -8.21
CA ASN A 189 -1.67 -4.60 -7.81
C ASN A 189 -0.50 -4.01 -6.99
N HIS A 190 -0.24 -2.70 -7.07
CA HIS A 190 0.63 -2.01 -6.12
C HIS A 190 0.10 -2.09 -4.69
N GLY A 191 -1.21 -1.97 -4.49
CA GLY A 191 -1.82 -2.10 -3.16
C GLY A 191 -1.80 -3.52 -2.60
N LEU A 192 -1.58 -4.52 -3.46
CA LEU A 192 -1.31 -5.89 -3.05
C LEU A 192 0.18 -6.16 -2.83
N GLY A 193 1.06 -5.17 -3.03
CA GLY A 193 2.50 -5.39 -2.97
C GLY A 193 3.02 -6.35 -4.05
N LYS A 194 2.27 -6.49 -5.15
CA LYS A 194 2.55 -7.42 -6.27
C LYS A 194 3.04 -6.72 -7.54
N ALA A 195 3.22 -5.41 -7.52
CA ALA A 195 3.64 -4.66 -8.70
C ALA A 195 4.78 -3.71 -8.39
N VAL A 196 5.61 -3.46 -9.40
CA VAL A 196 6.66 -2.45 -9.41
C VAL A 196 6.56 -1.62 -10.68
N ASP A 197 6.86 -0.33 -10.54
CA ASP A 197 7.16 0.53 -11.68
C ASP A 197 8.68 0.69 -11.77
N ILE A 198 9.24 0.41 -12.94
CA ILE A 198 10.68 0.44 -13.22
C ILE A 198 10.96 1.54 -14.24
N ASN A 199 12.00 2.34 -14.03
CA ASN A 199 12.49 3.26 -15.05
C ASN A 199 13.07 2.45 -16.22
N VAL A 200 12.40 2.54 -17.37
CA VAL A 200 12.73 1.82 -18.61
C VAL A 200 13.08 2.77 -19.75
N ASN A 201 13.55 3.99 -19.41
CA ASN A 201 13.95 4.99 -20.41
C ASN A 201 15.16 4.54 -21.23
N ASP A 202 16.00 3.65 -20.68
CA ASP A 202 17.10 3.03 -21.43
C ASP A 202 16.66 1.70 -22.06
N ALA A 203 17.02 1.52 -23.34
CA ALA A 203 16.63 0.33 -24.11
C ALA A 203 17.20 -0.96 -23.54
N LYS A 204 18.37 -0.90 -22.88
CA LYS A 204 19.02 -2.07 -22.27
C LYS A 204 18.15 -2.66 -21.16
N THR A 205 17.66 -1.84 -20.24
CA THR A 205 16.77 -2.24 -19.15
C THR A 205 15.46 -2.80 -19.69
N LEU A 206 14.82 -2.10 -20.64
CA LEU A 206 13.54 -2.56 -21.20
C LEU A 206 13.69 -3.91 -21.90
N ASN A 207 14.71 -4.07 -22.74
CA ASN A 207 14.95 -5.33 -23.47
C ASN A 207 15.30 -6.47 -22.52
N TRP A 208 16.11 -6.20 -21.49
CA TRP A 208 16.42 -7.20 -20.47
C TRP A 208 15.16 -7.69 -19.75
N LEU A 209 14.29 -6.77 -19.33
CA LEU A 209 13.04 -7.11 -18.66
C LEU A 209 12.11 -7.92 -19.56
N LYS A 210 11.93 -7.51 -20.82
CA LYS A 210 11.12 -8.26 -21.80
C LYS A 210 11.58 -9.71 -21.97
N ASN A 211 12.89 -9.95 -21.95
CA ASN A 211 13.47 -11.27 -22.18
C ASN A 211 13.57 -12.14 -20.91
N ASN A 212 13.55 -11.53 -19.71
CA ASN A 212 13.89 -12.24 -18.48
C ASN A 212 12.85 -12.16 -17.36
N ALA A 213 12.01 -11.13 -17.31
CA ALA A 213 11.11 -10.89 -16.17
C ALA A 213 10.11 -12.05 -15.96
N SER A 214 9.67 -12.71 -17.04
CA SER A 214 8.76 -13.85 -16.99
C SER A 214 9.34 -15.05 -16.24
N LYS A 215 10.67 -15.24 -16.25
CA LYS A 215 11.38 -16.29 -15.48
C LYS A 215 11.20 -16.12 -13.96
N TYR A 216 10.91 -14.90 -13.54
CA TYR A 216 10.66 -14.54 -12.14
C TYR A 216 9.16 -14.30 -11.89
N GLY A 217 8.28 -14.69 -12.83
CA GLY A 217 6.83 -14.54 -12.70
C GLY A 217 6.32 -13.11 -12.90
N PHE A 218 7.15 -12.17 -13.41
CA PHE A 218 6.72 -10.80 -13.70
C PHE A 218 6.25 -10.66 -15.15
N LYS A 219 5.11 -10.00 -15.34
CA LYS A 219 4.56 -9.64 -16.66
C LYS A 219 4.28 -8.15 -16.74
N THR A 220 4.54 -7.56 -17.89
CA THR A 220 4.21 -6.14 -18.17
C THR A 220 2.88 -6.01 -18.87
N ILE A 221 2.33 -4.79 -18.84
CA ILE A 221 1.17 -4.40 -19.63
C ILE A 221 1.70 -3.64 -20.86
N PRO A 222 1.35 -4.01 -22.11
CA PRO A 222 1.93 -3.39 -23.30
C PRO A 222 1.80 -1.85 -23.38
N ARG A 223 0.74 -1.30 -22.80
CA ARG A 223 0.52 0.17 -22.72
C ARG A 223 1.32 0.87 -21.62
N GLU A 224 1.92 0.11 -20.71
CA GLU A 224 2.64 0.58 -19.54
C GLU A 224 3.95 -0.21 -19.39
N PRO A 225 4.95 0.00 -20.27
CA PRO A 225 6.20 -0.78 -20.28
C PRO A 225 7.04 -0.62 -19.00
N TRP A 226 6.77 0.41 -18.20
CA TRP A 226 7.35 0.60 -16.88
C TRP A 226 6.70 -0.29 -15.81
N HIS A 227 5.46 -0.74 -16.01
CA HIS A 227 4.66 -1.45 -15.01
C HIS A 227 4.84 -2.96 -15.13
N TRP A 228 5.26 -3.60 -14.04
CA TRP A 228 5.52 -5.04 -13.99
C TRP A 228 4.83 -5.67 -12.79
N GLU A 229 3.99 -6.68 -13.07
CA GLU A 229 3.16 -7.35 -12.08
C GLU A 229 3.59 -8.81 -11.88
N TYR A 230 3.72 -9.23 -10.62
CA TYR A 230 3.96 -10.62 -10.26
C TYR A 230 2.68 -11.47 -10.44
N LYS A 231 2.78 -12.55 -11.21
CA LYS A 231 1.66 -13.44 -11.57
C LYS A 231 1.75 -14.85 -10.99
N GLY A 232 2.85 -15.21 -10.33
CA GLY A 232 3.13 -16.60 -9.95
C GLY A 232 4.27 -17.12 -10.78
#